data_AF-A0A833S1Z3-F1
#
_entry.id   AF-A0A833S1Z3-F1
#
_cell.length_a   1.000
_cell.length_b   1.000
_cell.length_c   1.000
_cell.angle_alpha   90.00
_cell.angle_beta   90.00
_cell.angle_gamma   90.00
#
_symmetry.space_group_name_H-M   'P 1'
#
loop_
_entity.id
_entity.type
_entity.pdbx_description
1 polymer ?
#
loop_
_entity_poly.entity_id
_entity_poly.type
_entity_poly.pdbx_seq_one_letter_code
_entity_poly.pdbx_strand_id
1 'polypeptide(L)'
;MGCCYSFCKEDSGPQSGEVNERTHLLVDPVSNNTNIPRVHSDDYVNQYASSAPKKTDEQSALNRILHETAANVIDVGALDSHNLEQHEYMDRSRAYSKRIEAGGIKVPDSTSCLLKDVPAPEKILATEPLSAGDHELITKMLNKAVTALEDVNVEHKEDLVVPFLS
;
A
#
# COMPACT_ATOMS: atom_id res chain seq x y z
N MET A 1 0.96 -46.74 4.21
CA MET A 1 2.04 -46.01 3.52
C MET A 1 1.68 -44.54 3.53
N GLY A 2 1.90 -43.87 4.66
CA GLY A 2 1.64 -42.44 4.84
C GLY A 2 2.95 -41.69 4.65
N CYS A 3 2.96 -40.71 3.75
CA CYS A 3 4.12 -39.86 3.51
C CYS A 3 4.09 -38.67 4.48
N CYS A 4 5.03 -38.66 5.41
CA CYS A 4 5.37 -37.52 6.24
C CYS A 4 6.20 -36.51 5.42
N TYR A 5 5.77 -35.25 5.39
CA TYR A 5 6.66 -34.11 5.12
C TYR A 5 6.34 -32.99 6.11
N SER A 6 7.18 -32.87 7.13
CA SER A 6 7.25 -31.71 8.02
C SER A 6 8.73 -31.49 8.29
N PHE A 7 9.37 -30.71 7.41
CA PHE A 7 10.70 -30.18 7.68
C PHE A 7 10.55 -29.04 8.70
N CYS A 8 11.26 -29.21 9.83
CA CYS A 8 12.04 -28.25 10.63
C CYS A 8 11.70 -26.75 10.45
N LYS A 9 11.67 -25.88 11.47
CA LYS A 9 12.32 -25.86 12.78
C LYS A 9 11.76 -24.67 13.58
N GLU A 10 11.82 -24.82 14.88
CA GLU A 10 11.65 -23.84 15.95
C GLU A 10 12.57 -22.60 15.81
N ASP A 11 12.07 -21.43 16.21
CA ASP A 11 12.69 -20.42 17.09
C ASP A 11 12.41 -18.94 16.68
N SER A 12 12.13 -18.16 17.72
CA SER A 12 11.84 -16.73 17.91
C SER A 12 12.28 -15.67 16.87
N GLY A 13 11.35 -14.74 16.57
CA GLY A 13 11.58 -13.46 15.87
C GLY A 13 10.30 -12.61 15.81
N PRO A 14 10.37 -11.26 15.86
CA PRO A 14 9.25 -10.40 16.25
C PRO A 14 8.10 -10.46 15.23
N GLN A 15 6.87 -10.38 15.75
CA GLN A 15 5.63 -10.17 14.99
C GLN A 15 5.86 -9.14 13.87
N SER A 16 6.12 -9.63 12.66
CA SER A 16 6.29 -8.79 11.49
C SER A 16 5.23 -9.19 10.49
N GLY A 17 4.17 -8.37 10.44
CA GLY A 17 3.23 -8.36 9.33
C GLY A 17 2.09 -9.37 9.41
N GLU A 18 1.44 -9.55 10.57
CA GLU A 18 0.08 -10.09 10.54
C GLU A 18 -0.82 -9.10 9.80
N VAL A 19 -1.24 -9.49 8.60
CA VAL A 19 -2.20 -8.76 7.79
C VAL A 19 -3.50 -8.68 8.58
N ASN A 20 -3.82 -7.49 9.08
CA ASN A 20 -4.98 -7.25 9.91
C ASN A 20 -6.11 -6.64 9.06
N GLU A 21 -7.32 -6.58 9.61
CA GLU A 21 -8.52 -5.98 9.01
C GLU A 21 -8.40 -4.52 8.56
N ARG A 22 -7.29 -3.85 8.90
CA ARG A 22 -6.92 -2.48 8.48
C ARG A 22 -5.91 -2.44 7.34
N THR A 23 -5.38 -3.58 6.90
CA THR A 23 -4.44 -3.65 5.80
C THR A 23 -5.21 -3.51 4.48
N HIS A 24 -5.23 -2.28 3.94
CA HIS A 24 -5.92 -1.97 2.69
C HIS A 24 -5.28 -2.73 1.51
N LEU A 25 -6.07 -3.58 0.84
CA LEU A 25 -5.60 -4.43 -0.26
C LEU A 25 -5.45 -3.69 -1.60
N LEU A 26 -5.90 -2.45 -1.70
CA LEU A 26 -5.69 -1.54 -2.82
C LEU A 26 -5.40 -0.14 -2.27
N VAL A 27 -4.44 0.56 -2.89
CA VAL A 27 -4.30 2.01 -2.72
C VAL A 27 -5.43 2.66 -3.50
N ASP A 28 -6.57 2.91 -2.85
CA ASP A 28 -7.67 3.64 -3.48
C ASP A 28 -7.31 5.14 -3.51
N PRO A 29 -7.18 5.77 -4.69
CA PRO A 29 -6.74 7.15 -4.76
C PRO A 29 -7.74 8.13 -4.15
N VAL A 30 -9.05 7.80 -4.08
CA VAL A 30 -10.09 8.73 -3.57
C VAL A 30 -11.36 7.98 -3.12
N SER A 31 -11.35 7.28 -1.98
CA SER A 31 -12.59 6.71 -1.41
C SER A 31 -13.24 7.64 -0.38
N ASN A 32 -14.08 8.53 -0.90
CA ASN A 32 -14.91 9.48 -0.17
C ASN A 32 -16.15 8.75 0.39
N ASN A 33 -16.01 7.99 1.47
CA ASN A 33 -17.11 7.22 2.08
C ASN A 33 -17.42 7.70 3.51
N THR A 34 -17.79 8.97 3.62
CA THR A 34 -18.52 9.47 4.79
C THR A 34 -20.01 9.44 4.48
N ASN A 35 -20.79 8.77 5.32
CA ASN A 35 -22.25 8.64 5.28
C ASN A 35 -22.94 9.99 5.62
N ILE A 36 -22.59 11.05 4.90
CA ILE A 36 -23.14 12.40 5.09
C ILE A 36 -24.13 12.64 3.93
N PRO A 37 -25.39 13.04 4.19
CA PRO A 37 -26.31 13.42 3.13
C PRO A 37 -25.71 14.57 2.32
N ARG A 38 -25.30 14.29 1.07
CA ARG A 38 -24.97 15.35 0.11
C ARG A 38 -26.28 16.08 -0.20
N VAL A 39 -26.43 17.30 0.31
CA VAL A 39 -27.49 18.21 -0.14
C VAL A 39 -27.23 18.50 -1.62
N HIS A 40 -28.22 18.21 -2.46
CA HIS A 40 -28.20 18.38 -3.91
C HIS A 40 -27.73 19.80 -4.28
N SER A 41 -26.64 19.89 -5.05
CA SER A 41 -26.10 21.13 -5.58
C SER A 41 -26.72 21.41 -6.95
N ASP A 42 -28.02 21.67 -6.99
CA ASP A 42 -28.71 22.14 -8.20
C ASP A 42 -29.56 23.36 -7.85
N ASP A 43 -28.91 24.46 -7.49
CA ASP A 43 -29.55 25.79 -7.46
C ASP A 43 -28.49 26.88 -7.69
N TYR A 44 -27.73 26.73 -8.79
CA TYR A 44 -26.79 27.75 -9.27
C TYR A 44 -27.47 28.73 -10.23
N VAL A 45 -28.68 29.22 -9.93
CA VAL A 45 -29.22 30.40 -10.63
C VAL A 45 -30.15 31.18 -9.68
N ASN A 46 -29.59 32.09 -8.90
CA ASN A 46 -30.29 33.34 -8.60
C ASN A 46 -29.27 34.43 -8.24
N GLN A 47 -28.91 35.20 -9.26
CA GLN A 47 -28.18 36.46 -9.14
C GLN A 47 -29.11 37.52 -8.51
N TYR A 48 -28.56 38.27 -7.55
CA TYR A 48 -29.12 39.47 -6.92
C TYR A 48 -30.31 39.30 -5.96
N ALA A 49 -30.02 39.11 -4.66
CA ALA A 49 -30.77 39.76 -3.58
C ALA A 49 -30.01 39.81 -2.25
N SER A 50 -29.64 41.04 -1.88
CA SER A 50 -29.61 41.57 -0.51
C SER A 50 -28.47 41.22 0.46
N SER A 51 -28.01 42.30 1.07
CA SER A 51 -26.97 42.51 2.06
C SER A 51 -27.26 41.84 3.42
N ALA A 52 -26.50 40.80 3.75
CA ALA A 52 -25.97 40.49 5.09
C ALA A 52 -25.12 39.21 4.99
N PRO A 53 -23.93 39.12 5.63
CA PRO A 53 -23.23 37.85 5.72
C PRO A 53 -24.10 36.88 6.53
N LYS A 54 -24.57 35.82 5.87
CA LYS A 54 -25.31 34.73 6.51
C LYS A 54 -24.33 34.06 7.49
N LYS A 55 -24.46 34.33 8.79
CA LYS A 55 -23.65 33.73 9.89
C LYS A 55 -23.49 32.21 9.80
N THR A 56 -24.38 31.54 9.07
CA THR A 56 -24.34 30.09 8.79
C THR A 56 -23.21 29.64 7.87
N ASP A 57 -22.74 30.47 6.94
CA ASP A 57 -21.67 30.09 6.00
C ASP A 57 -20.29 30.13 6.67
N GLU A 58 -20.02 31.19 7.43
CA GLU A 58 -18.78 31.31 8.23
C GLU A 58 -18.66 30.16 9.25
N GLN A 59 -19.76 29.79 9.92
CA GLN A 59 -19.75 28.66 10.86
C GLN A 59 -19.52 27.31 10.16
N SER A 60 -20.01 27.12 8.94
CA SER A 60 -19.76 25.93 8.12
C SER A 60 -18.30 25.83 7.69
N ALA A 61 -17.71 26.95 7.27
CA ALA A 61 -16.30 27.04 6.91
C ALA A 61 -15.39 26.71 8.12
N LEU A 62 -15.72 27.22 9.30
CA LEU A 62 -15.00 26.90 10.53
C LEU A 62 -15.11 25.41 10.91
N ASN A 63 -16.30 24.81 10.78
CA ASN A 63 -16.47 23.37 11.01
C ASN A 63 -15.66 22.53 10.02
N ARG A 64 -15.59 22.93 8.74
CA ARG A 64 -14.74 22.26 7.75
C ARG A 64 -13.27 22.35 8.12
N ILE A 65 -12.79 23.53 8.49
CA ILE A 65 -11.40 23.74 8.92
C ILE A 65 -11.08 22.85 10.13
N LEU A 66 -11.97 22.78 11.12
CA LEU A 66 -11.80 21.92 12.29
C LEU A 66 -11.74 20.44 11.93
N HIS A 67 -12.66 19.95 11.10
CA HIS A 67 -12.66 18.55 10.67
C HIS A 67 -11.44 18.20 9.82
N GLU A 68 -11.04 19.07 8.91
CA GLU A 68 -9.84 18.90 8.08
C GLU A 68 -8.57 18.91 8.93
N THR A 69 -8.47 19.83 9.89
CA THR A 69 -7.36 19.87 10.84
C THR A 69 -7.33 18.61 11.69
N ALA A 70 -8.47 18.17 12.22
CA ALA A 70 -8.55 16.96 13.04
C ALA A 70 -8.15 15.69 12.26
N ALA A 71 -8.44 15.64 10.96
CA ALA A 71 -8.01 14.52 10.09
C ALA A 71 -6.51 14.56 9.74
N ASN A 72 -5.93 15.76 9.67
CA ASN A 72 -4.53 15.96 9.26
C ASN A 72 -3.53 15.95 10.45
N VAL A 73 -4.01 16.12 11.68
CA VAL A 73 -3.18 16.04 12.88
C VAL A 73 -2.85 14.58 13.18
N ILE A 74 -1.56 14.30 13.36
CA ILE A 74 -1.07 12.98 13.70
C ILE A 74 -1.15 12.79 15.21
N ASP A 75 -1.99 11.85 15.66
CA ASP A 75 -2.03 11.39 17.05
C ASP A 75 -0.85 10.44 17.31
N VAL A 76 0.20 10.96 17.92
CA VAL A 76 1.40 10.19 18.31
C VAL A 76 1.14 9.20 19.46
N GLY A 77 0.02 9.32 20.17
CA GLY A 77 -0.38 8.45 21.27
C GLY A 77 -1.24 7.25 20.85
N ALA A 78 -1.70 7.19 19.60
CA ALA A 78 -2.61 6.16 19.09
C ALA A 78 -1.94 4.78 18.81
N LEU A 79 -0.77 4.49 19.40
CA LEU A 79 -0.04 3.25 19.17
C LEU A 79 -0.65 2.02 19.88
N ASP A 80 -1.57 2.22 20.83
CA ASP A 80 -2.27 1.10 21.48
C ASP A 80 -3.31 0.48 20.54
N SER A 81 -2.99 -0.73 20.06
CA SER A 81 -3.76 -1.50 19.09
C SER A 81 -5.07 -2.11 19.64
N HIS A 82 -5.60 -1.63 20.76
CA HIS A 82 -6.65 -2.33 21.53
C HIS A 82 -7.99 -1.58 21.66
N ASN A 83 -8.27 -0.59 20.82
CA ASN A 83 -9.58 0.09 20.84
C ASN A 83 -10.72 -0.70 20.16
N LEU A 84 -10.58 -2.01 19.96
CA LEU A 84 -11.62 -2.87 19.42
C LEU A 84 -11.91 -4.01 20.38
N GLU A 85 -13.17 -4.16 20.76
CA GLU A 85 -13.59 -5.24 21.65
C GLU A 85 -13.68 -6.56 20.88
N GLN A 86 -13.37 -7.68 21.54
CA GLN A 86 -13.37 -9.01 20.91
C GLN A 86 -14.71 -9.36 20.26
N HIS A 87 -15.83 -8.95 20.84
CA HIS A 87 -17.14 -9.23 20.24
C HIS A 87 -17.39 -8.41 18.96
N GLU A 88 -16.90 -7.16 18.89
CA GLU A 88 -17.03 -6.33 17.69
C GLU A 88 -16.22 -6.91 16.54
N TYR A 89 -15.03 -7.42 16.85
CA TYR A 89 -14.23 -8.18 15.90
C TYR A 89 -15.00 -9.37 15.33
N MET A 90 -15.56 -10.21 16.22
CA MET A 90 -16.27 -11.43 15.83
C MET A 90 -17.52 -11.13 14.99
N ASP A 91 -18.28 -10.11 15.36
CA ASP A 91 -19.48 -9.71 14.61
C ASP A 91 -19.13 -9.14 13.23
N ARG A 92 -18.08 -8.31 13.13
CA ARG A 92 -17.60 -7.81 11.83
C ARG A 92 -17.09 -8.95 10.94
N SER A 93 -16.32 -9.87 11.49
CA SER A 93 -15.83 -11.07 10.79
C SER A 93 -16.98 -11.89 10.20
N ARG A 94 -18.02 -12.15 11.00
CA ARG A 94 -19.22 -12.86 10.55
C ARG A 94 -19.97 -12.07 9.46
N ALA A 95 -20.12 -10.76 9.64
CA ALA A 95 -20.79 -9.89 8.68
C ALA A 95 -20.07 -9.86 7.33
N TYR A 96 -18.74 -9.79 7.32
CA TYR A 96 -17.94 -9.82 6.09
C TYR A 96 -18.00 -11.19 5.41
N SER A 97 -17.89 -12.28 6.17
CA SER A 97 -18.03 -13.64 5.62
C SER A 97 -19.38 -13.81 4.90
N LYS A 98 -20.47 -13.38 5.54
CA LYS A 98 -21.82 -13.42 4.94
C LYS A 98 -21.93 -12.56 3.68
N ARG A 99 -21.28 -11.38 3.65
CA ARG A 99 -21.27 -10.49 2.47
C ARG A 99 -20.47 -11.08 1.30
N ILE A 100 -19.36 -11.76 1.59
CA ILE A 100 -18.54 -12.45 0.57
C ILE A 100 -19.34 -13.59 -0.06
N GLU A 101 -20.00 -14.41 0.76
CA GLU A 101 -20.87 -15.50 0.29
C GLU A 101 -22.05 -14.98 -0.53
N ALA A 102 -22.75 -13.95 -0.04
CA ALA A 102 -23.90 -13.36 -0.73
C ALA A 102 -23.51 -12.62 -2.02
N GLY A 103 -22.31 -12.03 -2.06
CA GLY A 103 -21.78 -11.33 -3.23
C GLY A 103 -21.34 -12.27 -4.36
N GLY A 104 -21.35 -13.59 -4.14
CA GLY A 104 -20.98 -14.58 -5.16
C GLY A 104 -19.55 -14.40 -5.68
N ILE A 105 -18.66 -13.83 -4.85
CA ILE A 105 -17.28 -13.53 -5.22
C ILE A 105 -16.56 -14.85 -5.51
N LYS A 106 -16.34 -15.13 -6.79
CA LYS A 106 -15.52 -16.26 -7.22
C LYS A 106 -14.07 -15.87 -7.00
N VAL A 107 -13.47 -16.34 -5.91
CA VAL A 107 -12.02 -16.28 -5.74
C VAL A 107 -11.40 -17.06 -6.89
N PRO A 108 -10.46 -16.47 -7.66
CA PRO A 108 -9.79 -17.20 -8.72
C PRO A 108 -9.16 -18.46 -8.14
N ASP A 109 -9.49 -19.62 -8.69
CA ASP A 109 -8.85 -20.89 -8.35
C ASP A 109 -7.44 -20.88 -8.96
N SER A 110 -6.53 -20.14 -8.33
CA SER A 110 -5.20 -19.89 -8.87
C SER A 110 -4.27 -21.04 -8.49
N THR A 111 -4.45 -22.19 -9.12
CA THR A 111 -3.31 -23.07 -9.35
C THR A 111 -2.48 -22.46 -10.49
N SER A 112 -1.60 -21.53 -10.11
CA SER A 112 -0.57 -20.99 -10.98
C SER A 112 0.41 -22.11 -11.33
N CYS A 113 0.10 -22.88 -12.37
CA CYS A 113 1.13 -23.69 -13.03
C CYS A 113 2.02 -22.74 -13.83
N LEU A 114 3.32 -22.82 -13.63
CA LEU A 114 4.31 -22.09 -14.41
C LEU A 114 4.36 -22.66 -15.83
N LEU A 115 4.67 -21.83 -16.82
CA LEU A 115 4.93 -22.23 -18.20
C LEU A 115 3.74 -22.91 -18.92
N LYS A 116 2.48 -22.61 -18.53
CA LYS A 116 1.28 -23.10 -19.25
C LYS A 116 1.25 -22.69 -20.73
N ASP A 117 1.95 -21.61 -21.05
CA ASP A 117 2.01 -20.94 -22.35
C ASP A 117 3.21 -21.38 -23.20
N VAL A 118 4.06 -22.28 -22.71
CA VAL A 118 5.25 -22.74 -23.44
C VAL A 118 4.94 -24.06 -24.15
N PRO A 119 4.60 -24.05 -25.46
CA PRO A 119 4.37 -25.28 -26.20
C PRO A 119 5.69 -26.02 -26.43
N ALA A 120 5.70 -27.34 -26.17
CA ALA A 120 6.84 -28.23 -26.40
C ALA A 120 8.17 -27.70 -25.77
N PRO A 121 8.26 -27.59 -24.43
CA PRO A 121 9.41 -27.03 -23.72
C PRO A 121 10.72 -27.73 -24.07
N GLU A 122 10.68 -29.04 -24.34
CA GLU A 122 11.84 -29.83 -24.76
C GLU A 122 12.48 -29.31 -26.05
N LYS A 123 11.67 -28.80 -27.00
CA LYS A 123 12.18 -28.26 -28.26
C LYS A 123 12.85 -26.91 -28.04
N ILE A 124 12.29 -26.08 -27.16
CA ILE A 124 12.84 -24.75 -26.83
C ILE A 124 14.15 -24.91 -26.05
N LEU A 125 14.22 -25.86 -25.12
CA LEU A 125 15.44 -26.11 -24.36
C LEU A 125 16.56 -26.73 -25.22
N ALA A 126 16.22 -27.34 -26.35
CA ALA A 126 17.18 -27.92 -27.29
C ALA A 126 17.70 -26.92 -28.34
N THR A 127 17.24 -25.67 -28.34
CA THR A 127 17.76 -24.65 -29.27
C THR A 127 19.18 -24.25 -28.91
N GLU A 128 19.88 -23.65 -29.86
CA GLU A 128 21.22 -23.11 -29.63
C GLU A 128 21.20 -22.11 -28.45
N PRO A 129 22.15 -22.22 -27.50
CA PRO A 129 22.23 -21.29 -26.38
C PRO A 129 22.62 -19.89 -26.86
N LEU A 130 22.48 -18.91 -25.96
CA LEU A 130 22.89 -17.53 -26.22
C LEU A 130 24.37 -17.47 -26.65
N SER A 131 24.67 -16.64 -27.65
CA SER A 131 26.02 -16.54 -28.19
C SER A 131 27.01 -16.00 -27.16
N ALA A 132 28.27 -16.44 -27.23
CA ALA A 132 29.33 -15.96 -26.33
C ALA A 132 29.57 -14.44 -26.47
N GLY A 133 29.37 -13.89 -27.66
CA GLY A 133 29.49 -12.44 -27.92
C GLY A 133 28.42 -11.63 -27.18
N ASP A 134 27.18 -12.13 -27.13
CA ASP A 134 26.10 -11.49 -26.37
C ASP A 134 26.37 -11.55 -24.87
N HIS A 135 26.85 -12.69 -24.36
CA HIS A 135 27.27 -12.81 -22.96
C HIS A 135 28.36 -11.80 -22.59
N GLU A 136 29.38 -11.64 -23.44
CA GLU A 136 30.45 -10.67 -23.22
C GLU A 136 29.92 -9.23 -23.27
N LEU A 137 29.03 -8.92 -24.21
CA LEU A 137 28.40 -7.60 -24.34
C LEU A 137 27.58 -7.24 -23.09
N ILE A 138 26.72 -8.15 -22.63
CA ILE A 138 25.91 -7.98 -21.41
C ILE A 138 26.82 -7.75 -20.21
N THR A 139 27.87 -8.55 -20.07
CA THR A 139 28.82 -8.45 -18.95
C THR A 139 29.55 -7.11 -18.96
N LYS A 140 30.03 -6.65 -20.14
CA LYS A 140 30.68 -5.35 -20.29
C LYS A 140 29.74 -4.20 -19.97
N MET A 141 28.48 -4.26 -20.42
CA MET A 141 27.49 -3.25 -20.11
C MET A 141 27.23 -3.16 -18.60
N LEU A 142 27.04 -4.31 -17.95
CA LEU A 142 26.81 -4.37 -16.51
C LEU A 142 27.99 -3.79 -15.72
N ASN A 143 29.22 -4.16 -16.08
CA ASN A 143 30.41 -3.63 -15.42
C ASN A 143 30.51 -2.11 -15.54
N LYS A 144 30.19 -1.54 -16.71
CA LYS A 144 30.15 -0.08 -16.88
C LYS A 144 29.08 0.58 -16.01
N ALA A 145 27.91 -0.05 -15.88
CA ALA A 145 26.85 0.47 -15.02
C ALA A 145 27.24 0.42 -13.53
N VAL A 146 27.91 -0.65 -13.10
CA VAL A 146 28.44 -0.78 -11.73
C VAL A 146 29.51 0.29 -11.47
N THR A 147 30.45 0.51 -12.39
CA THR A 147 31.44 1.59 -12.24
C THR A 147 30.77 2.96 -12.16
N ALA A 148 29.76 3.24 -12.97
CA ALA A 148 29.02 4.51 -12.91
C ALA A 148 28.25 4.70 -11.59
N LEU A 149 27.86 3.62 -10.91
CA LEU A 149 27.23 3.69 -9.59
C LEU A 149 28.23 4.09 -8.49
N GLU A 150 29.52 3.80 -8.65
CA GLU A 150 30.57 4.21 -7.70
C GLU A 150 30.73 5.74 -7.67
N ASP A 151 30.44 6.41 -8.78
CA ASP A 151 30.43 7.87 -8.89
C ASP A 151 29.26 8.52 -8.11
N VAL A 152 28.26 7.74 -7.69
CA VAL A 152 27.16 8.22 -6.84
C VAL A 152 27.60 8.23 -5.39
N ASN A 153 28.41 9.22 -5.03
CA ASN A 153 28.87 9.45 -3.67
C ASN A 153 28.84 10.93 -3.30
N VAL A 154 28.94 11.23 -2.00
CA VAL A 154 28.99 12.60 -1.49
C VAL A 154 30.45 13.05 -1.48
N GLU A 155 30.78 14.04 -2.31
CA GLU A 155 32.09 14.69 -2.26
C GLU A 155 32.24 15.51 -0.98
N HIS A 156 33.22 15.15 -0.15
CA HIS A 156 33.56 15.90 1.06
C HIS A 156 34.21 17.24 0.70
N LYS A 157 33.64 18.36 1.19
CA LYS A 157 34.18 19.72 0.96
C LYS A 157 34.68 20.40 2.24
N GLU A 158 33.88 20.36 3.29
CA GLU A 158 34.15 21.04 4.55
C GLU A 158 33.78 20.12 5.72
N ASP A 159 34.45 20.32 6.85
CA ASP A 159 34.19 19.52 8.05
C ASP A 159 32.80 19.87 8.61
N LEU A 160 31.91 18.87 8.66
CA LEU A 160 30.57 19.03 9.24
C LEU A 160 30.60 19.14 10.77
N VAL A 161 31.70 18.76 11.39
CA VAL A 161 31.87 18.74 12.86
C VAL A 161 33.18 19.40 13.21
N VAL A 162 33.11 20.48 13.99
CA VAL A 162 34.29 21.18 14.53
C VAL A 162 34.33 20.95 16.05
N PRO A 163 35.41 20.34 16.59
CA PRO A 163 35.54 20.16 18.03
C PRO A 163 35.86 21.50 18.70
N PHE A 164 35.19 21.77 19.82
CA PHE A 164 35.55 22.89 20.69
C PHE A 164 36.73 22.49 21.58
N LEU A 165 37.74 23.35 21.67
CA LEU A 165 38.87 23.16 22.59
C LEU A 165 38.39 23.37 24.04
N SER A 166 38.55 22.33 24.86
CA SER A 166 38.29 22.32 26.31
C SER A 166 39.44 22.95 27.11
#